data_AF-A0A8H7EV08-F1
#
_entry.id   AF-A0A8H7EV08-F1
#
_cell.length_a   1.000
_cell.length_b   1.000
_cell.length_c   1.000
_cell.angle_alpha   90.00
_cell.angle_beta   90.00
_cell.angle_gamma   90.00
#
_symmetry.space_group_name_H-M   'P 1'
#
loop_
_entity.id
_entity.type
_entity.pdbx_description
1 polymer ?
#
loop_
_entity_poly.entity_id
_entity_poly.type
_entity_poly.pdbx_seq_one_letter_code
_entity_poly.pdbx_strand_id
1 'polypeptide(L)'
;MTIWTLASFDAPNGIESQEKMASRLFQTIARLVIIHGSNARLEKAKVIDLLYDCPGSLMQHVKQIHKLFDDVNSLSIIGNAELNSVLTKMAALLANALRTENVKVREKLIMTLRC
;
A
#
# COMPACT_ATOMS: atom_id res chain seq x y z
N MET A 1 -6.61 3.18 16.48
CA MET A 1 -5.92 4.01 15.47
C MET A 1 -4.45 3.66 15.56
N THR A 2 -3.92 2.89 14.62
CA THR A 2 -2.55 2.35 14.71
C THR A 2 -1.73 2.95 13.58
N ILE A 3 -0.71 3.72 13.93
CA ILE A 3 0.16 4.44 12.99
C ILE A 3 1.11 3.43 12.31
N TRP A 4 1.06 3.36 10.97
CA TRP A 4 1.63 2.30 10.12
C TRP A 4 3.11 2.49 9.70
N THR A 5 3.87 3.39 10.32
CA THR A 5 5.10 3.92 9.70
C THR A 5 6.42 3.28 10.11
N LEU A 6 6.51 2.54 11.23
CA LEU A 6 7.83 2.28 11.83
C LEU A 6 8.65 1.16 11.16
N ALA A 7 8.03 0.11 10.60
CA ALA A 7 8.78 -1.06 10.13
C ALA A 7 9.38 -0.91 8.72
N SER A 8 8.86 0.01 7.90
CA SER A 8 9.21 0.12 6.48
C SER A 8 10.39 1.07 6.20
N PHE A 9 10.97 1.69 7.22
CA PHE A 9 11.96 2.77 7.04
C PHE A 9 13.41 2.27 7.01
N ASP A 10 13.73 1.11 7.59
CA ASP A 10 15.10 0.75 7.99
C ASP A 10 15.79 -0.38 7.19
N ALA A 11 15.33 -0.72 5.97
CA ALA A 11 16.05 -1.67 5.11
C ALA A 11 17.08 -0.93 4.21
N PRO A 12 18.41 -1.10 4.39
CA PRO A 12 19.44 -0.37 3.63
C PRO A 12 19.61 -0.88 2.18
N ASN A 13 18.87 -1.92 1.78
CA ASN A 13 19.17 -2.69 0.58
C ASN A 13 18.07 -2.50 -0.48
N GLY A 14 18.17 -1.40 -1.24
CA GLY A 14 17.87 -1.20 -2.67
C GLY A 14 16.66 -1.80 -3.41
N ILE A 15 15.86 -2.69 -2.83
CA ILE A 15 14.66 -3.26 -3.44
C ILE A 15 13.47 -2.72 -2.66
N GLU A 16 12.62 -1.93 -3.31
CA GLU A 16 11.39 -1.48 -2.68
C GLU A 16 10.51 -2.69 -2.35
N SER A 17 10.30 -2.91 -1.06
CA SER A 17 9.44 -4.00 -0.61
C SER A 17 7.98 -3.71 -1.03
N GLN A 18 7.19 -4.78 -1.21
CA GLN A 18 5.76 -4.65 -1.54
C GLN A 18 5.04 -3.73 -0.55
N GLU A 19 5.44 -3.75 0.71
CA GLU A 19 4.88 -2.93 1.78
C GLU A 19 5.16 -1.44 1.56
N LYS A 20 6.36 -1.09 1.10
CA LYS A 20 6.75 0.30 0.81
C LYS A 20 5.95 0.87 -0.37
N MET A 21 5.76 0.09 -1.42
CA MET A 21 4.95 0.49 -2.58
C MET A 21 3.47 0.63 -2.23
N ALA A 22 2.91 -0.34 -1.50
CA ALA A 22 1.53 -0.26 -1.06
C ALA A 22 1.32 0.96 -0.14
N SER A 23 2.27 1.24 0.76
CA SER A 23 2.25 2.44 1.59
C SER A 23 2.25 3.71 0.75
N ARG A 24 3.05 3.79 -0.33
CA ARG A 24 3.03 4.94 -1.25
C ARG A 24 1.68 5.11 -1.95
N LEU A 25 1.05 4.02 -2.37
CA LEU A 25 -0.29 4.07 -2.96
C LEU A 25 -1.31 4.61 -1.95
N PHE A 26 -1.30 4.12 -0.71
CA PHE A 26 -2.17 4.64 0.35
C PHE A 26 -1.90 6.13 0.65
N GLN A 27 -0.63 6.53 0.73
CA GLN A 27 -0.27 7.94 0.93
C GLN A 27 -0.73 8.83 -0.22
N THR A 28 -0.61 8.35 -1.46
CA THR A 28 -1.06 9.07 -2.66
C THR A 28 -2.57 9.29 -2.63
N ILE A 29 -3.33 8.23 -2.34
CA ILE A 29 -4.79 8.29 -2.20
C ILE A 29 -5.19 9.22 -1.05
N ALA A 30 -4.56 9.08 0.12
CA ALA A 30 -4.85 9.93 1.28
C ALA A 30 -4.57 11.40 0.98
N ARG A 31 -3.45 11.71 0.31
CA ARG A 31 -3.11 13.07 -0.11
C ARG A 31 -4.16 13.63 -1.07
N LEU A 32 -4.60 12.85 -2.06
CA LEU A 32 -5.64 13.28 -3.00
C LEU A 32 -6.95 13.57 -2.30
N VAL A 33 -7.36 12.73 -1.35
CA VAL A 33 -8.58 12.92 -0.54
C VAL A 33 -8.48 14.15 0.36
N ILE A 34 -7.32 14.39 1.00
CA ILE A 34 -7.12 15.57 1.84
C ILE A 34 -7.18 16.86 1.03
N ILE A 35 -6.55 16.88 -0.16
CA ILE A 35 -6.47 18.10 -0.99
C ILE A 35 -7.80 18.38 -1.71
N HIS A 36 -8.46 17.35 -2.25
CA HIS A 36 -9.60 17.52 -3.17
C HIS A 36 -10.95 17.08 -2.57
N GLY A 37 -10.97 16.51 -1.36
CA GLY A 37 -12.19 16.10 -0.67
C GLY A 37 -13.03 15.12 -1.49
N SER A 38 -14.34 15.42 -1.63
CA SER A 38 -15.29 14.65 -2.42
C SER A 38 -14.96 14.57 -3.91
N ASN A 39 -14.15 15.50 -4.42
CA ASN A 39 -13.74 15.55 -5.82
C ASN A 39 -12.41 14.83 -6.09
N ALA A 40 -11.85 14.14 -5.09
CA ALA A 40 -10.60 13.42 -5.25
C ALA A 40 -10.72 12.31 -6.30
N ARG A 41 -9.83 12.34 -7.29
CA ARG A 41 -9.75 11.36 -8.37
C ARG A 41 -8.38 10.69 -8.40
N LEU A 42 -8.36 9.39 -8.63
CA LEU A 42 -7.15 8.62 -8.89
C LEU A 42 -6.96 8.56 -10.41
N GLU A 43 -5.74 8.82 -10.88
CA GLU A 43 -5.40 8.80 -12.30
C GLU A 43 -4.79 7.45 -12.69
N LYS A 44 -5.15 6.96 -13.89
CA LYS A 44 -4.68 5.67 -14.41
C LYS A 44 -3.15 5.62 -14.50
N ALA A 45 -2.53 6.71 -14.97
CA ALA A 45 -1.08 6.83 -15.09
C ALA A 45 -0.35 6.55 -13.77
N LYS A 46 -0.81 7.12 -12.66
CA LYS A 46 -0.22 6.90 -11.33
C LYS A 46 -0.31 5.44 -10.86
N VAL A 47 -1.32 4.71 -11.31
CA VAL A 47 -1.48 3.27 -11.01
C VAL A 47 -0.62 2.42 -11.94
N ILE A 48 -0.42 2.84 -13.20
CA ILE A 48 0.48 2.19 -14.15
C ILE A 48 1.93 2.29 -13.69
N ASP A 49 2.36 3.45 -13.20
CA ASP A 49 3.72 3.61 -12.66
C ASP A 49 3.97 2.61 -11.52
N LEU A 50 2.98 2.43 -10.64
CA LEU A 50 3.03 1.43 -9.57
C LEU A 50 2.99 -0.03 -10.07
N LEU A 51 2.47 -0.31 -11.26
CA LEU A 51 2.49 -1.66 -11.84
C LEU A 51 3.88 -2.07 -12.31
N TYR A 52 4.66 -1.15 -12.87
CA TYR A 52 6.00 -1.43 -13.36
C TYR A 52 6.95 -1.81 -12.24
N ASP A 53 6.77 -1.19 -11.07
CA ASP A 53 7.69 -1.35 -9.95
C ASP A 53 7.30 -2.49 -8.99
N CYS A 54 6.11 -3.10 -9.15
CA CYS A 54 5.52 -3.97 -8.14
C CYS A 54 5.72 -5.48 -8.40
N PRO A 55 6.70 -6.14 -7.74
CA PRO A 55 6.82 -7.60 -7.75
C PRO A 55 5.79 -8.29 -6.86
N GLY A 56 5.43 -9.53 -7.22
CA GLY A 56 4.79 -10.51 -6.34
C GLY A 56 3.30 -10.28 -6.00
N SER A 57 2.90 -10.59 -4.77
CA SER A 57 1.49 -10.75 -4.37
C SER A 57 0.67 -9.46 -4.44
N LEU A 58 1.33 -8.31 -4.26
CA LEU A 58 0.72 -6.99 -4.37
C LEU A 58 0.33 -6.66 -5.82
N MET A 59 1.03 -7.21 -6.82
CA MET A 59 0.78 -6.97 -8.24
C MET A 59 -0.66 -7.34 -8.63
N GLN A 60 -1.24 -8.38 -8.03
CA GLN A 60 -2.62 -8.78 -8.32
C GLN A 60 -3.62 -7.70 -7.89
N HIS A 61 -3.38 -7.02 -6.76
CA HIS A 61 -4.25 -5.96 -6.27
C HIS A 61 -4.09 -4.69 -7.10
N VAL A 62 -2.86 -4.33 -7.48
CA VAL A 62 -2.62 -3.20 -8.38
C VAL A 62 -3.23 -3.46 -9.76
N LYS A 63 -3.16 -4.69 -10.29
CA LYS A 63 -3.86 -5.10 -11.52
C LYS A 63 -5.38 -4.99 -11.40
N GLN A 64 -5.95 -5.32 -10.24
CA GLN A 64 -7.37 -5.13 -9.99
C GLN A 64 -7.73 -3.64 -10.03
N ILE A 65 -6.98 -2.78 -9.34
CA ILE A 65 -7.17 -1.33 -9.38
C ILE A 65 -7.06 -0.81 -10.82
N HIS A 66 -6.06 -1.26 -11.58
CA HIS A 66 -5.90 -0.88 -12.99
C HIS A 66 -7.10 -1.30 -13.85
N LYS A 67 -7.68 -2.49 -13.61
CA LYS A 67 -8.88 -2.94 -14.31
C LYS A 67 -10.09 -2.06 -14.02
N LEU A 68 -10.21 -1.49 -12.82
CA LEU A 68 -11.32 -0.57 -12.50
C LEU A 68 -11.34 0.66 -13.40
N PHE A 69 -10.21 1.01 -14.04
CA PHE A 69 -10.16 2.14 -14.94
C PHE A 69 -10.83 1.88 -16.29
N ASP A 70 -11.05 0.63 -16.72
CA ASP A 70 -11.60 0.31 -18.05
C ASP A 70 -11.10 1.29 -19.14
N ASP A 71 -12.03 1.99 -19.81
CA ASP A 71 -11.81 3.04 -20.83
C ASP A 71 -11.71 4.47 -20.27
N VAL A 72 -11.79 4.64 -18.94
CA VAL A 72 -11.66 5.95 -18.26
C VAL A 72 -10.25 6.18 -17.71
N ASN A 73 -9.77 7.42 -17.86
CA ASN A 73 -8.43 7.81 -17.40
C ASN A 73 -8.38 8.19 -15.91
N SER A 74 -9.53 8.35 -15.25
CA SER A 74 -9.60 8.69 -13.83
C SER A 74 -10.83 8.11 -13.13
N LEU A 75 -10.64 7.71 -11.88
CA LEU A 75 -11.69 7.18 -11.01
C LEU A 75 -11.92 8.11 -9.83
N SER A 76 -13.18 8.35 -9.47
CA SER A 76 -13.48 8.97 -8.17
C SER A 76 -13.02 8.06 -7.05
N ILE A 77 -12.36 8.64 -6.04
CA ILE A 77 -11.87 7.89 -4.89
C ILE A 77 -13.02 7.68 -3.88
N ILE A 78 -13.76 8.74 -3.57
CA ILE A 78 -14.90 8.68 -2.64
C ILE A 78 -16.13 8.15 -3.36
N GLY A 79 -16.87 7.24 -2.71
CA GLY A 79 -18.06 6.60 -3.27
C GLY A 79 -17.77 5.41 -4.19
N ASN A 80 -16.49 5.11 -4.46
CA ASN A 80 -16.10 3.95 -5.27
C ASN A 80 -15.93 2.69 -4.40
N ALA A 81 -17.00 1.90 -4.31
CA ALA A 81 -17.05 0.69 -3.48
C ALA A 81 -16.05 -0.38 -3.94
N GLU A 82 -15.81 -0.51 -5.24
CA GLU A 82 -14.88 -1.48 -5.80
C GLU A 82 -13.43 -1.13 -5.45
N LEU A 83 -13.06 0.15 -5.64
CA LEU A 83 -11.75 0.66 -5.22
C LEU A 83 -11.55 0.45 -3.72
N ASN A 84 -12.55 0.77 -2.91
CA ASN A 84 -12.49 0.57 -1.46
C ASN A 84 -12.31 -0.92 -1.08
N SER A 85 -12.98 -1.83 -1.78
CA SER A 85 -12.85 -3.27 -1.57
C SER A 85 -11.42 -3.75 -1.84
N VAL A 86 -10.82 -3.32 -2.97
CA VAL A 86 -9.44 -3.71 -3.31
C VAL A 86 -8.43 -3.12 -2.32
N LEU A 87 -8.59 -1.85 -1.95
CA LEU A 87 -7.74 -1.20 -0.95
C LEU A 87 -7.86 -1.87 0.43
N THR A 88 -9.06 -2.29 0.84
CA THR A 88 -9.26 -2.99 2.11
C THR A 88 -8.52 -4.33 2.14
N LYS A 89 -8.60 -5.12 1.06
CA LYS A 89 -7.88 -6.40 0.94
C LYS A 89 -6.36 -6.19 0.96
N MET A 90 -5.90 -5.17 0.24
CA MET A 90 -4.48 -4.80 0.23
C MET A 90 -4.00 -4.36 1.62
N ALA A 91 -4.80 -3.59 2.36
CA ALA A 91 -4.49 -3.21 3.75
C ALA A 91 -4.39 -4.42 4.68
N ALA A 92 -5.27 -5.43 4.51
CA ALA A 92 -5.22 -6.65 5.30
C ALA A 92 -3.95 -7.47 5.06
N LEU A 93 -3.48 -7.54 3.81
CA LEU A 93 -2.20 -8.19 3.47
C LEU A 93 -1.02 -7.48 4.13
N LEU A 94 -0.99 -6.15 4.06
CA LEU A 94 0.04 -5.36 4.73
C LEU A 94 0.03 -5.55 6.24
N ALA A 95 -1.16 -5.55 6.86
CA ALA A 95 -1.28 -5.76 8.31
C ALA A 95 -0.69 -7.11 8.73
N ASN A 96 -0.91 -8.16 7.94
CA ASN A 96 -0.34 -9.48 8.21
C ASN A 96 1.18 -9.52 8.01
N ALA A 97 1.69 -8.91 6.95
CA ALA A 97 3.13 -8.82 6.69
C ALA A 97 3.85 -8.04 7.81
N LEU A 98 3.33 -6.86 8.17
CA LEU A 98 3.88 -6.00 9.22
C LEU A 98 3.81 -6.65 10.60
N ARG A 99 2.72 -7.36 10.92
CA ARG A 99 2.64 -8.13 12.17
C ARG A 99 3.75 -9.18 12.25
N THR A 100 4.02 -9.86 11.13
CA THR A 100 5.05 -10.90 11.05
C THR A 100 6.44 -10.32 11.24
N GLU A 101 6.76 -9.19 10.58
CA GLU A 101 8.04 -8.50 10.76
C GLU A 101 8.20 -7.93 12.17
N ASN A 102 7.16 -7.35 12.77
CA ASN A 102 7.22 -6.87 14.15
C ASN A 102 7.47 -8.00 15.16
N VAL A 103 6.91 -9.19 14.94
CA VAL A 103 7.19 -10.37 15.79
C VAL A 103 8.65 -10.79 15.65
N LYS A 104 9.21 -10.85 14.44
CA LYS A 104 10.62 -11.19 14.22
C LYS A 104 11.57 -10.19 14.88
N VAL A 105 11.30 -8.90 14.76
CA VAL A 105 12.10 -7.84 15.41
C VAL A 105 12.05 -8.00 16.93
N ARG A 106 10.86 -8.25 17.50
CA ARG A 106 10.68 -8.51 18.93
C ARG A 106 11.48 -9.72 19.39
N GLU A 107 11.42 -10.83 18.66
CA GLU A 107 12.18 -12.05 18.97
C GLU A 107 13.70 -11.83 18.89
N LYS A 108 14.15 -11.10 17.87
CA LYS A 108 15.56 -10.74 17.71
C LYS A 108 16.05 -9.88 18.89
N LEU A 109 15.28 -8.88 19.31
CA LEU A 109 15.59 -8.07 20.49
C LEU A 109 15.64 -8.89 21.79
N ILE A 110 14.70 -9.82 21.98
CA ILE A 110 14.69 -10.73 23.14
C ILE A 110 15.94 -11.62 23.14
N MET A 111 16.37 -12.12 21.98
CA MET A 111 17.59 -12.92 21.85
C MET A 111 18.85 -12.10 22.15
N THR A 112 18.93 -10.85 21.68
CA THR A 112 20.09 -9.98 21.92
C THR A 112 20.20 -9.52 23.38
N LEU A 113 19.08 -9.37 24.09
CA LEU A 113 19.05 -9.01 25.53
C LEU A 113 19.28 -10.20 26.47
N ARG A 114 19.30 -11.43 25.94
CA ARG A 114 19.59 -12.66 26.69
C ARG A 114 21.03 -13.14 26.55
N CYS A 115 21.85 -12.43 25.78
CA CYS A 115 23.31 -12.60 25.70
C CYS A 115 23.99 -11.49 26.53
#